data_AF-A0A1W9XHA0-F1
#
_entry.id   AF-A0A1W9XHA0-F1
#
_cell.length_a   1.000
_cell.length_b   1.000
_cell.length_c   1.000
_cell.angle_alpha   90.00
_cell.angle_beta   90.00
_cell.angle_gamma   90.00
#
_symmetry.space_group_name_H-M   'P 1'
#
loop_
_entity.id
_entity.type
_entity.pdbx_description
1 polymer ?
#
loop_
_entity_poly.entity_id
_entity_poly.type
_entity_poly.pdbx_seq_one_letter_code
_entity_poly.pdbx_strand_id
1 'polypeptide(L)'
;MRQGNLRKKTELNKVSPEFPEFPDEVVSERRRKAHISARKKGRQPSSEYLNWLRFGFYVTNVPEKIWEAEVVGTVYRLRWQIELTFRNWKSLMNIHILRGTRKERVECFPYGRLISVVVATMIRGLASWYAFNYLKKSKFP
;
A
#
# COMPACT_ATOMS: atom_id res chain seq x y z
N MET A 1 -54.75 -18.60 13.15
CA MET A 1 -53.89 -19.19 14.19
C MET A 1 -52.60 -19.63 13.53
N ARG A 2 -51.50 -18.92 13.82
CA ARG A 2 -50.30 -19.38 14.57
C ARG A 2 -49.50 -20.44 13.79
N GLN A 3 -48.46 -19.99 13.10
CA GLN A 3 -47.07 -19.94 13.58
C GLN A 3 -46.39 -21.31 13.53
N GLY A 4 -45.33 -21.43 12.74
CA GLY A 4 -44.41 -22.55 12.89
C GLY A 4 -43.62 -22.93 11.65
N ASN A 5 -42.77 -22.03 11.12
CA ASN A 5 -41.44 -22.45 10.65
C ASN A 5 -40.48 -21.28 10.33
N LEU A 6 -40.52 -20.23 11.16
CA LEU A 6 -39.49 -19.18 11.20
C LEU A 6 -38.12 -19.67 11.73
N ARG A 7 -37.95 -20.98 12.00
CA ARG A 7 -36.77 -21.54 12.67
C ARG A 7 -35.66 -22.07 11.76
N LYS A 8 -35.82 -22.08 10.43
CA LYS A 8 -34.76 -22.55 9.50
C LYS A 8 -33.94 -21.45 8.82
N LYS A 9 -34.11 -20.18 9.20
CA LYS A 9 -33.26 -19.07 8.71
C LYS A 9 -32.11 -18.70 9.66
N THR A 10 -32.07 -19.26 10.86
CA THR A 10 -31.13 -18.85 11.91
C THR A 10 -29.82 -19.63 11.90
N GLU A 11 -29.68 -20.69 11.11
CA GLU A 11 -28.49 -21.55 11.10
C GLU A 11 -27.53 -21.34 9.91
N LEU A 12 -27.78 -20.35 9.04
CA LEU A 12 -26.84 -19.99 7.97
C LEU A 12 -25.80 -18.92 8.38
N ASN A 13 -25.76 -18.53 9.65
CA ASN A 13 -24.82 -17.53 10.18
C ASN A 13 -23.75 -18.14 11.09
N LYS A 14 -23.09 -19.22 10.67
CA LYS A 14 -21.84 -19.70 11.30
C LYS A 14 -20.86 -20.34 10.32
N VAL A 15 -20.82 -19.86 9.07
CA VAL A 15 -19.61 -20.04 8.28
C VAL A 15 -18.73 -18.85 8.63
N SER A 16 -17.83 -19.04 9.60
CA SER A 16 -16.70 -18.12 9.82
C SER A 16 -16.10 -17.84 8.44
N PRO A 17 -15.99 -16.57 7.99
CA PRO A 17 -15.46 -16.33 6.68
C PRO A 17 -14.02 -16.79 6.69
N GLU A 18 -13.71 -17.84 5.93
CA GLU A 18 -12.35 -18.36 5.72
C GLU A 18 -11.39 -17.26 5.19
N PHE A 19 -11.94 -16.11 4.80
CA PHE A 19 -11.22 -14.93 4.36
C PHE A 19 -11.54 -13.74 5.28
N PRO A 20 -10.53 -13.11 5.91
CA PRO A 20 -10.75 -11.92 6.71
C PRO A 20 -11.30 -10.77 5.85
N GLU A 21 -12.51 -10.30 6.18
CA GLU A 21 -13.10 -9.11 5.57
C GLU A 21 -12.45 -7.83 6.10
N PHE A 22 -12.37 -6.80 5.25
CA PHE A 22 -11.95 -5.48 5.73
C PHE A 22 -13.03 -4.83 6.61
N PRO A 23 -12.64 -3.95 7.56
CA PRO A 23 -13.60 -3.18 8.35
C PRO A 23 -14.59 -2.40 7.47
N ASP A 24 -15.84 -2.31 7.90
CA ASP A 24 -16.93 -1.69 7.12
C ASP A 24 -16.63 -0.24 6.72
N GLU A 25 -15.90 0.51 7.55
CA GLU A 25 -15.44 1.86 7.24
C GLU A 25 -14.57 1.88 5.96
N VAL A 26 -13.60 0.97 5.87
CA VAL A 26 -12.72 0.82 4.70
C VAL A 26 -13.50 0.39 3.46
N VAL A 27 -14.46 -0.53 3.63
CA VAL A 27 -15.31 -1.01 2.54
C VAL A 27 -16.19 0.11 1.99
N SER A 28 -16.81 0.91 2.86
CA SER A 28 -17.65 2.04 2.47
C SER A 28 -16.86 3.08 1.67
N GLU A 29 -15.63 3.38 2.10
CA GLU A 29 -14.75 4.32 1.41
C GLU A 29 -14.31 3.78 0.04
N ARG A 30 -14.02 2.47 -0.06
CA ARG A 30 -13.72 1.81 -1.35
C ARG A 30 -14.91 1.87 -2.30
N ARG A 31 -16.13 1.62 -1.82
CA ARG A 31 -17.36 1.74 -2.61
C ARG A 31 -17.58 3.17 -3.08
N ARG A 32 -17.37 4.16 -2.21
CA ARG A 32 -17.44 5.59 -2.57
C ARG A 32 -16.47 5.93 -3.70
N LYS A 33 -15.20 5.52 -3.59
CA LYS A 33 -14.18 5.72 -4.64
C LYS A 33 -14.55 5.00 -5.94
N ALA A 34 -15.10 3.79 -5.86
CA ALA A 34 -15.58 3.05 -7.03
C ALA A 34 -16.70 3.79 -7.76
N HIS A 35 -17.70 4.32 -7.05
CA HIS A 35 -18.76 5.13 -7.65
C HIS A 35 -18.21 6.40 -8.31
N ILE A 36 -17.28 7.11 -7.66
CA ILE A 36 -16.65 8.31 -8.23
C ILE A 36 -15.89 7.96 -9.52
N SER A 37 -15.09 6.89 -9.50
CA SER A 37 -14.33 6.47 -10.69
C SER A 37 -15.22 5.98 -11.82
N ALA A 38 -16.33 5.30 -11.52
CA ALA A 38 -17.28 4.84 -12.53
C ALA A 38 -18.02 6.04 -13.16
N ARG A 39 -18.47 6.99 -12.34
CA ARG A 39 -19.11 8.24 -12.80
C ARG A 39 -18.20 9.05 -13.70
N LYS A 40 -16.92 9.21 -13.33
CA LYS A 40 -15.90 9.89 -14.18
C LYS A 40 -15.73 9.22 -15.55
N LYS A 41 -16.02 7.92 -15.66
CA LYS A 41 -15.95 7.14 -16.91
C LYS A 41 -17.32 6.95 -17.57
N GLY A 42 -18.38 7.61 -17.09
CA GLY A 42 -19.73 7.48 -17.62
C GLY A 42 -20.39 6.11 -17.40
N ARG A 43 -19.94 5.33 -16.41
CA ARG A 43 -20.41 3.97 -16.12
C ARG A 43 -21.00 3.89 -14.71
N GLN A 44 -21.82 2.86 -14.47
CA GLN A 44 -22.22 2.48 -13.11
C GLN A 44 -21.51 1.19 -12.67
N PRO A 45 -21.06 1.08 -11.40
CA PRO A 45 -20.48 -0.16 -10.89
C PRO A 45 -21.56 -1.24 -10.74
N SER A 46 -21.24 -2.50 -11.08
CA SER A 46 -22.13 -3.62 -10.84
C SER A 46 -22.21 -3.98 -9.35
N SER A 47 -23.32 -4.59 -8.94
CA SER A 47 -23.54 -5.09 -7.58
C SER A 47 -22.49 -6.13 -7.17
N GLU A 48 -22.14 -7.03 -8.08
CA GLU A 48 -21.09 -8.05 -7.88
C GLU A 48 -19.73 -7.40 -7.60
N TYR A 49 -19.34 -6.41 -8.39
CA TYR A 49 -18.09 -5.68 -8.20
C TYR A 49 -18.04 -4.97 -6.83
N LEU A 50 -19.15 -4.36 -6.41
CA LEU A 50 -19.25 -3.72 -5.09
C LEU A 50 -19.19 -4.71 -3.93
N ASN A 51 -19.57 -5.97 -4.15
CA ASN A 51 -19.45 -7.04 -3.18
C ASN A 51 -17.98 -7.48 -3.02
N TRP A 52 -17.26 -7.63 -4.14
CA TRP A 52 -15.84 -8.00 -4.13
C TRP A 52 -14.93 -6.98 -3.43
N LEU A 53 -15.31 -5.71 -3.37
CA LEU A 53 -14.55 -4.66 -2.67
C LEU A 53 -14.38 -4.88 -1.15
N ARG A 54 -15.16 -5.80 -0.57
CA ARG A 54 -15.02 -6.26 0.82
C ARG A 54 -13.72 -7.02 1.08
N PHE A 55 -13.14 -7.62 0.05
CA PHE A 55 -11.99 -8.51 0.14
C PHE A 55 -10.73 -7.87 -0.44
N GLY A 56 -9.58 -8.47 -0.13
CA GLY A 56 -8.28 -8.10 -0.69
C GLY A 56 -7.51 -9.37 -0.99
N PHE A 57 -7.05 -9.48 -2.23
CA PHE A 57 -6.31 -10.65 -2.68
C PHE A 57 -4.83 -10.36 -2.70
N TYR A 58 -4.05 -11.21 -2.06
CA TYR A 58 -2.60 -11.19 -2.06
C TYR A 58 -2.11 -12.54 -2.56
N VAL A 59 -1.18 -12.54 -3.52
CA VAL A 59 -0.65 -13.76 -4.14
C VAL A 59 0.85 -13.82 -3.87
N THR A 60 1.27 -14.73 -3.00
CA THR A 60 2.66 -14.87 -2.59
C THR A 60 3.14 -16.29 -2.79
N ASN A 61 4.42 -16.45 -3.12
CA ASN A 61 5.08 -17.76 -3.21
C ASN A 61 5.61 -18.24 -1.84
N VAL A 62 5.44 -17.43 -0.80
CA VAL A 62 5.90 -17.73 0.55
C VAL A 62 4.90 -18.65 1.25
N PRO A 63 5.34 -19.78 1.84
CA PRO A 63 4.45 -20.68 2.55
C PRO A 63 3.89 -20.01 3.82
N GLU A 64 2.65 -20.36 4.17
CA GLU A 64 1.91 -19.82 5.32
C GLU A 64 2.64 -20.00 6.66
N LYS A 65 3.52 -21.01 6.76
CA LYS A 65 4.38 -21.23 7.94
C LYS A 65 5.39 -20.09 8.20
N ILE A 66 5.72 -19.29 7.19
CA ILE A 66 6.74 -18.23 7.31
C ILE A 66 6.08 -16.87 7.56
N TRP A 67 4.94 -16.58 6.92
CA TRP A 67 4.24 -15.30 7.05
C TRP A 67 2.79 -15.50 7.46
N GLU A 68 2.40 -14.85 8.54
CA GLU A 68 1.00 -14.65 8.88
C GLU A 68 0.32 -13.70 7.86
N ALA A 69 -0.99 -13.86 7.67
CA ALA A 69 -1.77 -13.07 6.71
C ALA A 69 -1.65 -11.55 6.93
N GLU A 70 -1.51 -11.09 8.18
CA GLU A 70 -1.34 -9.67 8.50
C GLU A 70 0.01 -9.11 8.00
N VAL A 71 1.06 -9.93 8.07
CA VAL A 71 2.40 -9.55 7.59
C VAL A 71 2.39 -9.36 6.08
N VAL A 72 1.68 -10.22 5.34
CA VAL A 72 1.54 -10.10 3.88
C VAL A 72 0.98 -8.73 3.50
N GLY A 73 -0.08 -8.27 4.17
CA GLY A 73 -0.67 -6.95 3.92
C GLY A 73 0.30 -5.78 4.20
N THR A 74 1.21 -5.93 5.15
CA THR A 74 2.25 -4.94 5.47
C THR A 74 3.38 -4.95 4.44
N VAL A 75 3.87 -6.13 4.04
CA VAL A 75 4.90 -6.27 3.00
C VAL A 75 4.42 -5.72 1.66
N TYR A 76 3.16 -5.98 1.29
CA TYR A 76 2.57 -5.41 0.07
C TYR A 76 2.47 -3.88 0.09
N ARG A 77 2.24 -3.28 1.27
CA ARG A 77 2.31 -1.82 1.43
C ARG A 77 3.73 -1.31 1.24
N LEU A 78 4.73 -2.01 1.76
CA LEU A 78 6.14 -1.67 1.57
C LEU A 78 6.58 -1.76 0.11
N ARG A 79 6.08 -2.75 -0.65
CA ARG A 79 6.36 -2.88 -2.09
C ARG A 79 6.08 -1.58 -2.84
N TRP A 80 4.93 -0.95 -2.56
CA TRP A 80 4.56 0.31 -3.19
C TRP A 80 5.47 1.47 -2.77
N GLN A 81 5.88 1.53 -1.50
CA GLN A 81 6.83 2.54 -1.02
C GLN A 81 8.18 2.43 -1.72
N ILE A 82 8.67 1.22 -1.94
CA ILE A 82 9.89 0.96 -2.69
C ILE A 82 9.75 1.44 -4.14
N GLU A 83 8.64 1.12 -4.81
CA GLU A 83 8.37 1.58 -6.18
C GLU A 83 8.31 3.11 -6.28
N LEU A 84 7.64 3.75 -5.33
CA LEU A 84 7.55 5.22 -5.27
C LEU A 84 8.92 5.85 -5.01
N THR A 85 9.74 5.23 -4.16
CA THR A 85 11.12 5.66 -3.88
C THR A 85 11.96 5.60 -5.15
N PHE A 86 11.90 4.50 -5.90
CA PHE A 86 12.60 4.39 -7.19
C PHE A 86 12.08 5.39 -8.23
N ARG A 87 10.76 5.63 -8.29
CA ARG A 87 10.17 6.65 -9.15
C ARG A 87 10.69 8.04 -8.82
N ASN A 88 10.77 8.37 -7.53
CA ASN A 88 11.30 9.62 -7.03
C ASN A 88 12.78 9.78 -7.43
N TRP A 89 13.61 8.76 -7.20
CA TRP A 89 15.03 8.81 -7.57
C TRP A 89 15.25 8.96 -9.07
N LYS A 90 14.46 8.27 -9.90
CA LYS A 90 14.51 8.42 -11.37
C LYS A 90 14.18 9.85 -11.81
N SER A 91 13.24 10.51 -11.14
CA SER A 91 12.81 11.88 -11.46
C SER A 91 13.79 12.94 -10.95
N LEU A 92 14.27 12.84 -9.71
CA LEU A 92 15.18 13.85 -9.13
C LEU A 92 16.58 13.80 -9.76
N MET A 93 17.08 12.59 -10.02
CA MET A 93 18.48 12.41 -10.41
C MET A 93 18.65 12.15 -11.90
N ASN A 94 17.56 12.13 -12.67
CA ASN A 94 17.57 11.84 -14.11
C ASN A 94 18.46 10.64 -14.45
N ILE A 95 18.37 9.57 -13.65
CA ILE A 95 19.23 8.37 -13.77
C ILE A 95 19.10 7.75 -15.17
N HIS A 96 17.93 7.94 -15.80
CA HIS A 96 17.61 7.52 -17.16
C HIS A 96 18.35 8.32 -18.25
N ILE A 97 18.85 9.52 -17.94
CA ILE A 97 19.62 10.36 -18.85
C ILE A 97 21.11 10.06 -18.63
N LEU A 98 21.64 9.15 -19.45
CA LEU A 98 23.07 8.85 -19.55
C LEU A 98 23.63 9.70 -20.70
N ARG A 99 24.31 10.80 -20.36
CA ARG A 99 25.01 11.63 -21.34
C ARG A 99 26.48 11.20 -21.39
N GLY A 100 26.87 10.53 -22.48
CA GLY A 100 28.26 10.19 -22.74
C GLY A 100 28.41 9.02 -23.72
N THR A 101 29.43 9.09 -24.57
CA THR A 101 29.81 8.03 -25.52
C THR A 101 30.88 7.08 -24.98
N ARG A 102 31.57 7.46 -23.89
CA ARG A 102 32.63 6.66 -23.25
C ARG A 102 32.05 5.76 -22.15
N LYS A 103 32.36 4.46 -22.21
CA LYS A 103 31.83 3.42 -21.29
C LYS A 103 32.09 3.74 -19.82
N GLU A 104 33.29 4.20 -19.49
CA GLU A 104 33.72 4.48 -18.11
C GLU A 104 32.88 5.60 -17.48
N ARG A 105 32.47 6.59 -18.27
CA ARG A 105 31.56 7.65 -17.80
C ARG A 105 30.15 7.15 -17.62
N VAL A 106 29.66 6.34 -18.57
CA VAL A 106 28.30 5.80 -18.52
C VAL A 106 28.11 4.91 -17.30
N GLU A 107 29.15 4.22 -16.83
CA GLU A 107 29.12 3.42 -15.60
C GLU A 107 29.24 4.29 -14.34
N CYS A 108 30.15 5.28 -14.32
CA CYS A 108 30.37 6.13 -13.13
C CYS A 108 29.17 7.01 -12.77
N PHE A 109 28.45 7.56 -13.76
CA PHE A 109 27.32 8.48 -13.52
C PHE A 109 26.18 7.88 -12.68
N PRO A 110 25.68 6.66 -12.98
CA PRO A 110 24.73 5.94 -12.12
C PRO A 110 25.22 5.76 -10.68
N TYR A 111 26.46 5.32 -10.48
CA TYR A 111 27.01 5.12 -9.13
C TYR A 111 27.07 6.43 -8.35
N GLY A 112 27.58 7.51 -8.96
CA GLY A 112 27.60 8.82 -8.34
C GLY A 112 26.20 9.30 -7.93
N ARG A 113 25.20 9.12 -8.79
CA ARG A 113 23.80 9.47 -8.49
C ARG A 113 23.22 8.64 -7.34
N LEU A 114 23.51 7.33 -7.30
CA LEU A 114 23.07 6.46 -6.21
C LEU A 114 23.71 6.85 -4.87
N ILE A 115 25.00 7.16 -4.86
CA ILE A 115 25.71 7.64 -3.66
C ILE A 115 25.08 8.95 -3.16
N SER A 116 24.86 9.92 -4.05
CA SER A 116 24.22 11.18 -3.68
C SER A 116 22.82 10.98 -3.08
N VAL A 117 22.05 10.03 -3.60
CA VAL A 117 20.73 9.66 -3.04
C VAL A 117 20.87 9.12 -1.62
N VAL A 118 21.83 8.23 -1.36
CA VAL A 118 22.05 7.67 -0.01
C VAL A 118 22.47 8.77 0.96
N VAL A 119 23.37 9.66 0.56
CA VAL A 119 23.79 10.80 1.39
C VAL A 119 22.62 11.73 1.69
N ALA A 120 21.80 12.05 0.69
CA ALA A 120 20.62 12.90 0.88
C ALA A 120 19.58 12.26 1.80
N THR A 121 19.34 10.95 1.70
CA THR A 121 18.40 10.25 2.60
C THR A 121 18.93 10.18 4.04
N MET A 122 20.24 10.01 4.22
CA MET A 122 20.89 10.07 5.54
C MET A 122 20.75 11.45 6.19
N ILE A 123 21.06 12.52 5.46
CA ILE A 123 20.93 13.90 5.96
C ILE A 123 19.48 14.19 6.37
N ARG A 124 18.50 13.78 5.54
CA ARG A 124 17.08 13.94 5.85
C ARG A 124 16.69 13.17 7.13
N GLY A 125 17.21 11.97 7.31
CA GLY A 125 17.01 11.16 8.51
C GLY A 125 17.55 11.87 9.76
N LEU A 126 18.78 12.39 9.68
CA LEU A 126 19.41 13.15 10.77
C LEU A 126 18.62 14.42 11.10
N ALA A 127 18.20 15.18 10.09
CA ALA A 127 17.39 16.38 10.28
C ALA A 127 16.04 16.06 10.95
N SER A 128 15.39 14.97 10.53
CA SER A 128 14.14 14.51 11.13
C SER A 128 14.34 14.08 12.59
N TRP A 129 15.43 13.37 12.89
CA TRP A 129 15.78 12.98 14.25
C TRP A 129 16.07 14.20 15.12
N TYR A 130 16.86 15.16 14.61
CA TYR A 130 17.18 16.39 15.32
C TYR A 130 15.91 17.21 15.63
N ALA A 131 15.03 17.40 14.64
CA ALA A 131 13.76 18.09 14.82
C ALA A 131 12.86 17.41 15.86
N PHE A 132 12.78 16.07 15.85
CA PHE A 132 12.00 15.33 16.83
C PHE A 132 12.53 15.52 18.26
N ASN A 133 13.84 15.43 18.46
CA ASN A 133 14.44 15.61 19.78
C ASN A 133 14.32 17.05 20.28
N TYR A 134 14.43 18.04 19.40
CA TYR A 134 14.25 19.45 19.74
C TYR A 134 12.80 19.75 20.16
N LEU A 135 11.81 19.25 19.41
CA LEU A 135 10.38 19.42 19.71
C LEU A 135 9.95 18.65 20.96
N LYS A 136 10.59 17.51 21.27
CA LYS A 136 10.31 16.77 22.50
C LYS A 136 10.82 17.52 23.74
N LYS A 137 11.97 18.18 23.62
CA LYS A 137 12.60 18.96 24.71
C LYS A 137 11.84 20.25 25.05
N SER A 138 11.11 20.84 24.11
CA SER A 138 10.29 22.04 24.36
C SER A 138 8.91 21.75 24.99
N LYS A 139 8.44 20.49 24.96
CA LYS A 139 7.11 20.10 25.48
C LYS A 139 7.09 19.64 26.94
N PHE A 140 8.25 19.44 27.57
CA PHE A 140 8.37 19.10 28.99
C PHE A 140 9.60 19.78 29.59
N PRO A 141 9.44 20.93 30.28
CA PRO A 141 10.44 21.43 31.23
C PRO A 141 10.51 20.56 32.49
#